data_AF-A0AAE3FN56-F1
#
_entry.id   AF-A0AAE3FN56-F1
#
_cell.length_a   1.000
_cell.length_b   1.000
_cell.length_c   1.000
_cell.angle_alpha   90.00
_cell.angle_beta   90.00
_cell.angle_gamma   90.00
#
_symmetry.space_group_name_H-M   'P 1'
#
loop_
_entity.id
_entity.type
_entity.pdbx_description
1 polymer ?
#
loop_
_entity_poly.entity_id
_entity_poly.type
_entity_poly.pdbx_seq_one_letter_code
_entity_poly.pdbx_strand_id
1 'polypeptide(L)' 'MAVNKLRQLDSNSAGVTIPKDDLRLDGLIDENGEIDGEQHAHIRREGPGKWTVEVVEDL' A
#
# COMPACT_ATOMS: atom_id res chain seq x y z
N MET A 1 0.98 15.76 -0.20
CA MET A 1 1.98 14.78 -0.68
C MET A 1 2.95 14.51 0.45
N ALA A 2 2.89 13.32 1.05
CA ALA A 2 3.87 12.89 2.03
C ALA A 2 5.03 12.18 1.33
N VAL A 3 6.27 12.47 1.73
CA VAL A 3 7.45 11.73 1.27
C VAL A 3 7.66 10.57 2.23
N ASN A 4 7.41 9.35 1.76
CA ASN A 4 7.63 8.14 2.53
C ASN A 4 8.98 7.50 2.19
N LYS A 5 9.64 6.95 3.21
CA LYS A 5 10.95 6.30 3.04
C LYS A 5 10.80 4.94 2.37
N LEU A 6 11.58 4.68 1.33
CA LEU A 6 11.74 3.34 0.77
C LEU A 6 12.48 2.45 1.79
N ARG A 7 11.98 1.26 2.04
CA ARG A 7 12.56 0.28 2.95
C ARG A 7 12.78 -1.03 2.23
N GLN A 8 13.90 -1.69 2.54
CA GLN A 8 14.12 -3.06 2.11
C GLN A 8 13.17 -3.97 2.88
N LEU A 9 12.41 -4.81 2.17
CA LEU A 9 11.49 -5.78 2.79
C LEU A 9 12.13 -7.16 2.80
N ASP A 10 12.71 -7.57 1.67
CA ASP A 10 13.41 -8.84 1.51
C ASP A 10 14.58 -8.72 0.51
N SER A 11 15.11 -9.87 0.05
CA SER A 11 16.25 -9.91 -0.89
C SER A 11 15.90 -9.41 -2.30
N ASN A 12 14.62 -9.43 -2.67
CA ASN A 12 14.12 -9.15 -4.02
C ASN A 12 13.12 -7.99 -4.06
N SER A 13 12.67 -7.47 -2.91
CA SER A 13 11.65 -6.43 -2.85
C SER A 13 11.98 -5.29 -1.89
N ALA A 14 11.48 -4.11 -2.25
CA ALA A 14 11.48 -2.92 -1.42
C ALA A 14 10.06 -2.34 -1.39
N GLY A 15 9.73 -1.69 -0.29
CA GLY A 15 8.39 -1.17 -0.04
C GLY A 15 8.41 0.29 0.38
N VAL A 16 7.25 0.91 0.24
CA VAL A 16 6.91 2.21 0.81
C VAL A 16 5.73 2.01 1.75
N THR A 17 5.73 2.68 2.89
CA THR A 17 4.64 2.58 3.86
C THR A 17 3.61 3.68 3.60
N ILE A 18 2.33 3.30 3.59
CA ILE A 18 1.20 4.24 3.59
C ILE A 18 0.83 4.52 5.06
N PRO A 19 0.63 5.78 5.47
CA PRO A 19 0.17 6.10 6.82
C PRO A 19 -1.15 5.40 7.17
N LYS A 20 -1.29 4.95 8.43
CA LYS A 20 -2.52 4.28 8.90
C LYS A 20 -3.76 5.18 8.76
N ASP A 21 -3.61 6.49 8.89
CA ASP A 21 -4.74 7.41 8.77
C ASP A 21 -5.29 7.43 7.33
N ASP A 22 -4.42 7.38 6.31
CA ASP A 22 -4.81 7.27 4.90
C ASP A 22 -5.52 5.93 4.66
N LEU A 23 -4.92 4.82 5.14
CA LEU A 23 -5.52 3.48 5.00
C LEU A 23 -6.90 3.37 5.67
N ARG A 24 -7.10 4.06 6.81
CA ARG A 24 -8.39 4.07 7.52
C ARG A 24 -9.46 4.86 6.77
N LEU A 25 -9.09 5.96 6.12
CA LEU A 25 -10.02 6.73 5.28
C LEU A 25 -10.60 5.87 4.14
N ASP A 26 -9.76 4.99 3.60
CA ASP A 26 -10.14 4.07 2.52
C ASP A 26 -10.72 2.73 3.04
N GLY A 27 -10.91 2.57 4.35
CA GLY A 27 -11.51 1.36 4.94
C GLY A 27 -10.65 0.11 4.87
N LEU A 28 -9.33 0.25 4.63
CA LEU A 28 -8.40 -0.87 4.44
C LEU A 28 -7.88 -1.47 5.74
N ILE A 29 -8.11 -0.78 6.86
CA ILE A 29 -7.74 -1.23 8.20
C ILE A 29 -8.89 -0.99 9.18
N ASP A 30 -8.96 -1.85 10.19
CA ASP A 30 -9.96 -1.77 11.26
C ASP A 30 -9.64 -0.66 12.30
N GLU A 31 -10.46 -0.58 13.35
CA GLU A 31 -10.28 0.39 14.44
C GLU A 31 -8.96 0.18 15.23
N ASN A 32 -8.45 -1.06 15.27
CA ASN A 32 -7.18 -1.41 15.88
C ASN A 32 -5.99 -1.08 14.95
N GLY A 33 -6.28 -0.73 13.70
CA GLY A 33 -5.31 -0.45 12.66
C GLY A 33 -4.62 -1.70 12.14
N GLU A 34 -5.32 -2.83 12.16
CA GLU A 34 -4.97 -4.08 11.50
C GLU A 34 -5.65 -4.14 10.13
N ILE A 35 -5.05 -4.84 9.17
CA ILE A 35 -5.65 -5.03 7.85
C ILE A 35 -6.95 -5.82 8.02
N ASP A 36 -8.04 -5.31 7.46
CA ASP A 36 -9.33 -5.98 7.51
C ASP A 36 -9.43 -7.03 6.39
N GLY A 37 -9.42 -8.32 6.74
CA GLY A 37 -9.54 -9.43 5.79
C GLY A 37 -8.32 -9.62 4.86
N GLU A 38 -8.58 -10.16 3.66
CA GLU A 38 -7.56 -10.32 2.61
C GLU A 38 -7.59 -9.10 1.66
N GLN A 39 -6.67 -8.17 1.87
CA GLN A 39 -6.53 -7.00 1.02
C GLN A 39 -5.46 -7.23 -0.05
N HIS A 40 -5.83 -7.07 -1.31
CA HIS A 40 -4.93 -7.16 -2.45
C HIS A 40 -4.84 -5.82 -3.17
N ALA A 41 -3.71 -5.56 -3.83
CA ALA A 41 -3.53 -4.35 -4.62
C ALA A 41 -2.84 -4.67 -5.95
N HIS A 42 -3.32 -4.03 -7.02
CA HIS A 42 -2.65 -3.99 -8.31
C HIS A 42 -1.56 -2.93 -8.32
N ILE A 43 -0.35 -3.32 -8.69
CA ILE A 43 0.77 -2.40 -8.91
C ILE A 43 1.06 -2.34 -10.40
N ARG A 44 0.88 -1.15 -11.00
CA ARG A 44 1.18 -0.91 -12.42
C ARG A 44 2.34 0.07 -12.55
N ARG A 45 3.37 -0.29 -13.33
CA ARG A 45 4.49 0.61 -13.64
C ARG A 45 4.10 1.54 -14.78
N GLU A 46 4.16 2.84 -14.54
CA GLU A 46 3.85 3.87 -15.55
C GLU A 46 5.12 4.46 -16.19
N GLY A 47 6.27 4.27 -15.57
CA GLY A 47 7.54 4.77 -16.11
C GLY A 47 8.73 4.59 -15.15
N PRO A 48 9.84 5.31 -15.40
CA PRO A 48 10.97 5.35 -14.48
C PRO A 48 10.55 5.95 -13.13
N GLY A 49 10.65 5.17 -12.06
CA GLY A 49 10.37 5.63 -10.69
C GLY A 49 8.89 5.92 -10.40
N LYS A 50 7.96 5.54 -11.28
CA LYS A 50 6.52 5.82 -11.14
C LYS A 50 5.69 4.56 -11.25
N TRP A 51 4.82 4.39 -10.27
CA TRP A 51 3.85 3.30 -10.19
C TRP A 51 2.51 3.85 -9.72
N THR A 52 1.45 3.22 -10.19
CA THR A 52 0.08 3.39 -9.69
C THR A 52 -0.26 2.15 -8.88
N VAL A 53 -0.83 2.36 -7.69
CA VAL A 53 -1.28 1.30 -6.78
C VAL A 53 -2.79 1.47 -6.60
N GLU A 54 -3.54 0.40 -6.78
CA GLU A 54 -5.00 0.38 -6.70
C GLU A 54 -5.43 -0.86 -5.92
N VAL A 55 -6.28 -0.69 -4.90
CA VAL A 55 -6.81 -1.81 -4.11
C VAL A 55 -7.78 -2.62 -4.95
N VAL A 56 -7.79 -3.93 -4.76
CA VAL A 56 -8.73 -4.86 -5.40
C VAL A 56 -9.86 -5.14 -4.42
N GLU A 57 -11.06 -4.68 -4.75
CA GLU A 57 -12.29 -5.11 -4.08
C GLU A 57 -12.76 -6.40 -4.76
N ASP A 58 -12.85 -7.49 -4.00
CA ASP A 58 -13.26 -8.86 -4.42
C ASP A 58 -12.27 -9.63 -5.33
N LEU A 59 -11.70 -10.70 -4.77
CA LEU A 59 -11.06 -11.83 -5.49
C LEU A 59 -11.86 -13.12 -5.26
#